data_AF-A0A317ZEU6-F1
#
_entry.id   AF-A0A317ZEU6-F1
#
_cell.length_a   1.000
_cell.length_b   1.000
_cell.length_c   1.000
_cell.angle_alpha   90.00
_cell.angle_beta   90.00
_cell.angle_gamma   90.00
#
_symmetry.space_group_name_H-M   'P 1'
#
loop_
_entity.id
_entity.type
_entity.pdbx_description
1 polymer ?
#
loop_
_entity_poly.entity_id
_entity_poly.type
_entity_poly.pdbx_seq_one_letter_code
_entity_poly.pdbx_strand_id
1 'polypeptide(L)'
;MIEAFLIGLVLATIPGYWFKKTIRADGHEFVIRNNLLGFEKIIVDGEVLVSKFCWAGTHKFRIEGSEYEISFFHKPHFLSLGISFQKDDTLIYTDK
;
A
#
# COMPACT_ATOMS: atom_id res chain seq x y z
N MET A 1 -30.98 -14.80 -3.54
CA MET A 1 -29.87 -15.17 -2.63
C MET A 1 -28.49 -14.84 -3.20
N ILE A 2 -28.22 -15.13 -4.48
CA ILE A 2 -26.92 -14.83 -5.13
C ILE A 2 -26.65 -13.31 -5.22
N GLU A 3 -27.67 -12.50 -5.50
CA GLU A 3 -27.53 -11.04 -5.60
C GLU A 3 -27.19 -10.37 -4.26
N ALA A 4 -27.75 -10.85 -3.14
CA ALA A 4 -27.40 -10.34 -1.80
C ALA A 4 -25.95 -10.69 -1.41
N PHE A 5 -25.43 -11.83 -1.89
CA PHE A 5 -24.03 -12.22 -1.68
C PHE A 5 -23.06 -11.37 -2.49
N LEU A 6 -23.39 -11.08 -3.76
CA LEU A 6 -22.62 -10.18 -4.62
C LEU A 6 -22.64 -8.73 -4.10
N ILE A 7 -23.79 -8.24 -3.66
CA ILE A 7 -23.90 -6.91 -3.04
C ILE A 7 -23.14 -6.87 -1.70
N GLY A 8 -23.15 -7.94 -0.90
CA GLY A 8 -22.34 -8.06 0.30
C GLY A 8 -20.83 -8.06 0.01
N LEU A 9 -20.39 -8.71 -1.07
CA LEU A 9 -19.00 -8.70 -1.52
C LEU A 9 -18.59 -7.29 -2.00
N VAL A 10 -19.45 -6.62 -2.76
CA VAL A 10 -19.21 -5.25 -3.26
C VAL A 10 -19.28 -4.21 -2.13
N LEU A 11 -20.18 -4.36 -1.16
CA LEU A 11 -20.25 -3.48 0.01
C LEU A 11 -19.12 -3.75 1.01
N ALA A 12 -18.60 -4.98 1.10
CA ALA A 12 -17.36 -5.24 1.82
C ALA A 12 -16.14 -4.55 1.16
N THR A 13 -16.23 -4.21 -0.14
CA THR A 13 -15.18 -3.48 -0.87
C THR A 13 -15.29 -1.95 -0.82
N ILE A 14 -16.30 -1.38 -0.14
CA ILE A 14 -16.51 0.07 -0.01
C ILE A 14 -16.74 0.41 1.47
N PRO A 15 -16.06 1.36 2.15
CA PRO A 15 -14.72 1.94 2.03
C PRO A 15 -13.91 1.63 3.33
N GLY A 16 -14.13 0.48 3.96
CA GLY A 16 -13.59 0.14 5.29
C GLY A 16 -12.17 -0.43 5.31
N TYR A 17 -11.61 -0.79 4.16
CA TYR A 17 -10.30 -1.47 4.07
C TYR A 17 -9.39 -0.90 2.98
N TRP A 18 -9.54 0.40 2.67
CA TRP A 18 -8.48 1.12 1.97
C TRP A 18 -7.41 1.46 3.00
N PHE A 19 -6.45 0.55 3.16
CA PHE A 19 -5.22 0.87 3.86
C PHE A 19 -4.64 2.10 3.17
N LYS A 20 -4.49 3.20 3.91
CA LYS A 20 -3.85 4.43 3.44
C LYS A 20 -2.88 4.88 4.52
N LYS A 21 -1.61 4.94 4.19
CA LYS A 21 -0.57 5.52 5.01
C LYS A 21 0.03 6.71 4.29
N THR A 22 0.22 7.81 5.02
CA THR A 22 1.04 8.93 4.57
C THR A 22 2.33 8.94 5.39
N ILE A 23 3.48 8.93 4.71
CA ILE A 23 4.81 9.02 5.30
C ILE A 23 5.49 10.24 4.69
N ARG A 24 6.14 11.05 5.51
CA ARG A 24 6.94 12.20 5.03
C ARG A 24 8.41 11.90 5.31
N ALA A 25 9.22 11.85 4.27
CA ALA A 25 10.65 11.58 4.34
C ALA A 25 11.38 12.45 3.31
N ASP A 26 12.50 13.06 3.71
CA ASP A 26 13.37 13.86 2.83
C ASP A 26 12.66 14.98 2.05
N GLY A 27 11.64 15.59 2.65
CA GLY A 27 10.86 16.65 2.00
C GLY A 27 9.76 16.15 1.06
N HIS A 28 9.67 14.85 0.79
CA HIS A 28 8.65 14.24 -0.05
C HIS A 28 7.50 13.66 0.78
N GLU A 29 6.28 13.72 0.23
CA GLU A 29 5.09 13.09 0.79
C GLU A 29 4.75 11.78 0.04
N PHE A 30 4.89 10.66 0.75
CA PHE A 30 4.55 9.33 0.26
C PHE A 30 3.16 8.93 0.74
N VAL A 31 2.23 8.71 -0.18
CA VAL A 31 0.90 8.16 0.11
C VAL A 31 0.81 6.74 -0.43
N ILE A 32 0.86 5.78 0.48
CA ILE A 32 0.82 4.36 0.20
C ILE A 32 -0.60 3.87 0.45
N ARG A 33 -1.20 3.25 -0.56
CA ARG A 33 -2.56 2.72 -0.49
C ARG A 33 -2.61 1.27 -0.92
N ASN A 34 -3.48 0.51 -0.29
CA ASN A 34 -3.83 -0.82 -0.73
C ASN A 34 -5.30 -1.13 -0.42
N ASN A 35 -5.89 -2.09 -1.12
CA ASN A 35 -7.22 -2.61 -0.81
C ASN A 35 -7.22 -4.15 -0.72
N LEU A 36 -8.31 -4.71 -0.19
CA LEU A 36 -8.53 -6.16 -0.09
C LEU A 36 -8.49 -6.91 -1.43
N LEU A 37 -8.70 -6.19 -2.53
CA LEU A 37 -8.61 -6.75 -3.88
C LEU A 37 -7.15 -6.78 -4.37
N GLY A 38 -6.16 -6.46 -3.54
CA GLY A 38 -4.76 -6.47 -3.93
C GLY A 38 -4.38 -5.35 -4.90
N PHE A 39 -5.10 -4.23 -4.94
CA PHE A 39 -4.62 -3.06 -5.70
C PHE A 39 -3.69 -2.23 -4.82
N GLU A 40 -2.41 -2.26 -5.15
CA GLU A 40 -1.36 -1.46 -4.51
C GLU A 40 -1.17 -0.15 -5.28
N LYS A 41 -1.13 0.96 -4.54
CA LYS A 41 -0.90 2.29 -5.10
C LYS A 41 0.10 3.07 -4.26
N ILE A 42 1.12 3.63 -4.89
CA ILE A 42 2.11 4.50 -4.26
C ILE A 42 2.07 5.84 -4.99
N ILE A 43 1.85 6.91 -4.23
CA ILE A 43 1.81 8.28 -4.74
C ILE A 43 2.94 9.03 -4.03
N VAL A 44 3.76 9.77 -4.77
CA VAL A 44 4.80 10.63 -4.21
C VAL A 44 4.59 12.05 -4.71
N ASP A 45 4.46 13.02 -3.80
CA ASP A 45 4.19 14.43 -4.10
C ASP A 45 2.99 14.66 -5.04
N GLY A 46 2.00 13.78 -4.96
CA GLY A 46 0.81 13.80 -5.81
C GLY A 46 0.93 13.02 -7.12
N GLU A 47 2.12 12.59 -7.53
CA GLU A 47 2.35 11.77 -8.71
C GLU A 47 2.18 10.27 -8.39
N VAL A 48 1.48 9.54 -9.26
CA VAL A 48 1.27 8.09 -9.08
C VAL A 48 2.45 7.33 -9.67
N LEU A 49 3.33 6.80 -8.82
CA LEU A 49 4.46 5.97 -9.25
C LEU A 49 4.08 4.50 -9.41
N VAL A 50 3.19 3.99 -8.56
CA VAL A 50 2.72 2.60 -8.63
C VAL A 50 1.20 2.60 -8.55
N SER A 51 0.55 1.85 -9.43
CA SER A 51 -0.89 1.57 -9.39
C SER A 51 -1.15 0.25 -10.12
N LYS A 52 -1.00 -0.88 -9.42
CA LYS A 52 -1.16 -2.21 -10.02
C LYS A 52 -1.78 -3.21 -9.06
N PHE A 53 -2.32 -4.27 -9.63
CA PHE A 53 -2.78 -5.42 -8.86
C PHE A 53 -1.58 -6.28 -8.44
N CYS A 54 -1.36 -6.42 -7.14
CA CYS A 54 -0.39 -7.30 -6.51
C CYS A 54 -0.83 -7.62 -5.07
N TRP A 55 -0.66 -8.88 -4.65
CA TRP A 55 -1.10 -9.32 -3.32
C TRP A 55 -0.09 -8.95 -2.22
N ALA A 56 1.19 -8.80 -2.54
CA ALA A 56 2.27 -8.43 -1.61
C ALA A 56 3.53 -8.10 -2.41
N GLY A 57 3.52 -6.97 -3.12
CA GLY A 57 4.63 -6.55 -3.96
C GLY A 57 5.72 -5.81 -3.20
N THR A 58 6.95 -5.91 -3.70
CA THR A 58 8.03 -4.97 -3.36
C THR A 58 8.26 -4.03 -4.53
N HIS A 59 8.23 -2.72 -4.25
CA HIS A 59 8.46 -1.69 -5.26
C HIS A 59 9.65 -0.84 -4.85
N LYS A 60 10.70 -0.90 -5.67
CA LYS A 60 11.88 -0.05 -5.55
C LYS A 60 11.81 1.06 -6.58
N PHE A 61 12.13 2.27 -6.18
CA PHE A 61 12.23 3.42 -7.08
C PHE A 61 13.21 4.44 -6.51
N ARG A 62 13.73 5.32 -7.37
CA ARG A 62 14.79 6.27 -7.01
C ARG A 62 14.28 7.69 -7.11
N ILE A 63 14.47 8.49 -6.07
CA ILE A 63 14.10 9.91 -6.01
C ILE A 63 15.32 10.69 -5.53
N GLU A 64 15.74 11.69 -6.31
CA GLU A 64 16.85 12.60 -5.99
C GLU A 64 18.13 11.90 -5.48
N GLY A 65 18.44 10.74 -6.07
CA GLY A 65 19.64 9.97 -5.76
C GLY A 65 19.48 8.95 -4.64
N SER A 66 18.43 9.03 -3.81
CA SER A 66 18.10 8.04 -2.77
C SER A 66 17.24 6.91 -3.34
N GLU A 67 17.50 5.67 -2.92
CA GLU A 67 16.65 4.51 -3.24
C GLU A 67 15.56 4.37 -2.17
N TYR A 68 14.31 4.21 -2.60
CA TYR A 68 13.20 3.92 -1.71
C TYR A 68 12.62 2.55 -2.06
N GLU A 69 12.35 1.76 -1.03
CA GLU A 69 11.69 0.48 -1.14
C GLU A 69 10.41 0.49 -0.30
N ILE A 70 9.29 0.15 -0.95
CA ILE A 70 8.02 -0.10 -0.29
C ILE A 70 7.64 -1.56 -0.52
N SER A 71 7.62 -2.33 0.55
CA SER A 71 7.26 -3.75 0.56
C SER A 71 5.91 -3.94 1.24
N PHE A 72 4.96 -4.56 0.55
CA PHE A 72 3.67 -4.96 1.09
C PHE A 72 3.75 -6.42 1.55
N PHE A 73 3.14 -6.75 2.70
CA PHE A 73 3.12 -8.12 3.20
C PHE A 73 1.81 -8.47 3.91
N HIS A 74 1.45 -9.74 3.91
CA HIS A 74 0.27 -10.23 4.60
C HIS A 74 0.53 -10.32 6.10
N LYS A 75 -0.36 -9.76 6.91
CA LYS A 75 -0.28 -9.94 8.36
C LYS A 75 -0.83 -11.32 8.76
N PRO A 76 -0.17 -12.06 9.66
CA PRO A 76 -0.54 -13.45 9.99
C PRO A 76 -1.93 -13.63 10.62
N HIS A 77 -2.61 -12.56 11.04
CA HIS A 77 -3.91 -12.63 11.73
C HIS A 77 -5.03 -11.84 11.07
N PHE A 78 -4.82 -11.24 9.90
CA PHE A 78 -5.82 -10.39 9.27
C PHE A 78 -5.84 -10.52 7.75
N LEU A 79 -6.99 -10.29 7.14
CA LEU A 79 -7.13 -9.93 5.72
C LEU A 79 -6.54 -8.52 5.46
N SER A 80 -5.53 -8.08 6.21
CA SER A 80 -4.93 -6.76 6.08
C SER A 80 -3.49 -6.89 5.59
N LEU A 81 -3.11 -5.96 4.72
CA LEU A 81 -1.76 -5.82 4.21
C LEU A 81 -1.02 -4.81 5.08
N GLY A 82 0.14 -5.22 5.58
CA GLY A 82 1.12 -4.33 6.21
C GLY A 82 2.09 -3.76 5.18
N ILE A 83 2.75 -2.66 5.53
CA ILE A 83 3.80 -2.06 4.71
C ILE A 83 5.12 -1.99 5.46
N SER A 84 6.21 -2.15 4.74
CA SER A 84 7.57 -1.81 5.15
C SER A 84 8.08 -0.74 4.20
N PHE A 85 8.60 0.35 4.74
CA PHE A 85 9.17 1.46 4.00
C PHE A 85 10.62 1.65 4.43
N GLN A 86 11.51 1.46 3.46
CA GLN A 86 12.94 1.55 3.62
C GLN A 86 13.49 2.61 2.66
N LYS A 87 14.51 3.32 3.11
CA LYS A 87 15.30 4.22 2.30
C LYS A 87 16.75 3.76 2.34
N ASP A 88 17.32 3.51 1.18
CA ASP A 88 18.64 2.90 1.01
C ASP A 88 18.70 1.61 1.87
N ASP A 89 19.49 1.58 2.93
CA ASP A 89 19.60 0.45 3.87
C ASP A 89 18.94 0.71 5.24
N THR A 90 18.16 1.79 5.36
CA THR A 90 17.53 2.23 6.61
C THR A 90 16.03 2.00 6.59
N LEU A 91 15.55 1.17 7.51
CA LEU A 91 14.11 0.99 7.74
C LEU A 91 13.52 2.24 8.39
N ILE A 92 12.67 2.96 7.66
CA ILE A 92 11.99 4.17 8.15
C ILE A 92 10.71 3.79 8.89
N TYR A 93 9.96 2.83 8.34
CA TYR A 93 8.67 2.44 8.88
C TYR A 93 8.37 0.98 8.59
N THR A 94 7.76 0.29 9.53
CA THR A 94 7.16 -1.02 9.29
C THR A 94 5.91 -1.18 10.13
N ASP A 95 4.87 -1.75 9.54
CA ASP A 95 3.68 -2.15 10.27
C ASP A 95 3.96 -3.41 11.09
N LYS A 96 3.65 -3.38 12.39
CA LYS A 96 3.61 -4.59 13.23
C LYS A 96 2.29 -5.33 13.10
#